data_AF-A0A7R9TMN9-F1
#
_entry.id   AF-A0A7R9TMN9-F1
#
_cell.length_a   1.000
_cell.length_b   1.000
_cell.length_c   1.000
_cell.angle_alpha   90.00
_cell.angle_beta   90.00
_cell.angle_gamma   90.00
#
_symmetry.space_group_name_H-M   'P 1'
#
loop_
_entity.id
_entity.type
_entity.pdbx_description
1 polymer ?
#
loop_
_entity_poly.entity_id
_entity_poly.type
_entity_poly.pdbx_seq_one_letter_code
_entity_poly.pdbx_strand_id
1 'polypeptide(L)'
;SRDDARDADPPPSPPPPRERPPRRLHSAPDAIVAKVALPPEPPGECETVMRSGDSLQTKVKRWTELKRAGVRVVDRLRSTKAFRNPDFLESVVSHFEIEERATMFAKDAFDPSDNAPEDFYDALAAAQKKENERREAEKKSRGWADRNVAFVSGGGETAS
;
A
#
# COMPACT_ATOMS: atom_id res chain seq x y z
N SER A 1 20.92 60.04 3.71
CA SER A 1 21.20 58.89 4.59
C SER A 1 20.55 57.66 4.04
N ARG A 2 21.38 56.63 3.83
CA ARG A 2 21.09 55.19 3.72
C ARG A 2 20.29 54.71 2.51
N ASP A 3 21.04 54.42 1.45
CA ASP A 3 20.81 53.27 0.58
C ASP A 3 21.08 51.98 1.38
N ASP A 4 20.02 51.30 1.85
CA ASP A 4 20.09 49.97 2.47
C ASP A 4 19.88 48.90 1.37
N ALA A 5 20.89 48.73 0.51
CA ALA A 5 21.00 47.53 -0.32
C ALA A 5 21.52 46.40 0.56
N ARG A 6 20.61 45.54 1.04
CA ARG A 6 21.01 44.30 1.71
C ARG A 6 21.66 43.39 0.67
N ASP A 7 22.96 43.15 0.81
CA ASP A 7 23.65 42.01 0.22
C ASP A 7 22.92 40.73 0.63
N ALA A 8 22.09 40.21 -0.27
CA ALA A 8 21.50 38.89 -0.13
C ALA A 8 22.51 37.89 -0.69
N ASP A 9 23.06 37.04 0.19
CA ASP A 9 23.97 35.98 -0.21
C ASP A 9 23.37 35.15 -1.35
N PRO A 10 24.19 34.80 -2.37
CA PRO A 10 23.70 33.99 -3.49
C PRO A 10 23.25 32.61 -2.96
N PRO A 11 22.15 32.05 -3.51
CA PRO A 11 21.65 30.77 -3.08
C PRO A 11 22.71 29.67 -3.26
N PRO A 12 22.84 28.72 -2.32
CA PRO A 12 23.84 27.67 -2.40
C PRO A 12 23.65 26.85 -3.68
N SER A 13 24.77 26.50 -4.31
CA SER A 13 24.77 25.72 -5.56
C SER A 13 24.09 24.36 -5.37
N PRO A 14 23.35 23.86 -6.38
CA PRO A 14 22.70 22.56 -6.28
C PRO A 14 23.78 21.47 -6.14
N PRO A 15 23.52 20.43 -5.32
CA PRO A 15 24.47 19.34 -5.15
C PRO A 15 24.73 18.64 -6.49
N PRO A 16 25.95 18.12 -6.70
CA PRO A 16 26.31 17.45 -7.94
C PRO A 16 25.36 16.26 -8.21
N PRO A 17 25.07 15.96 -9.49
CA PRO A 17 24.24 14.81 -9.84
C PRO A 17 24.87 13.56 -9.23
N ARG A 18 24.14 12.87 -8.34
CA ARG A 18 24.59 11.58 -7.81
C ARG A 18 24.77 10.63 -8.99
N GLU A 19 26.01 10.18 -9.22
CA GLU A 19 26.29 9.12 -10.18
C GLU A 19 25.48 7.90 -9.77
N ARG A 20 24.53 7.52 -10.62
CA ARG A 20 23.72 6.33 -10.34
C ARG A 20 24.65 5.14 -10.48
N PRO A 21 24.69 4.23 -9.49
CA PRO A 21 25.46 3.01 -9.64
C PRO A 21 25.03 2.30 -10.92
N PRO A 22 25.97 1.65 -11.63
CA PRO A 22 25.65 0.90 -12.83
C PRO A 22 24.52 -0.08 -12.52
N ARG A 23 23.54 -0.17 -13.42
CA ARG A 23 22.44 -1.12 -13.26
C ARG A 23 23.04 -2.51 -13.20
N ARG A 24 22.91 -3.17 -12.04
CA ARG A 24 23.21 -4.60 -11.92
C ARG A 24 22.34 -5.35 -12.95
N LEU A 25 22.96 -6.26 -13.71
CA LEU A 25 22.26 -7.05 -14.73
C LEU A 25 21.13 -7.88 -14.10
N HIS A 26 21.40 -8.43 -12.92
CA HIS A 26 20.46 -9.17 -12.09
C HIS A 26 20.88 -9.06 -10.61
N SER A 27 19.94 -9.31 -9.70
CA SER A 27 20.13 -9.26 -8.24
C SER A 27 20.67 -10.57 -7.64
N ALA A 28 20.63 -11.67 -8.40
CA ALA A 28 21.11 -12.98 -7.96
C ALA A 28 22.65 -13.10 -8.07
N PRO A 29 23.32 -13.86 -7.19
CA PRO A 29 24.73 -14.24 -7.36
C PRO A 29 24.98 -14.98 -8.67
N ASP A 30 26.12 -14.73 -9.33
CA ASP A 30 26.50 -15.36 -10.60
C ASP A 30 26.44 -16.90 -10.56
N ALA A 31 26.81 -17.49 -9.42
CA ALA A 31 26.76 -18.94 -9.21
C ALA A 31 25.34 -19.54 -9.27
N ILE A 32 24.31 -18.75 -8.97
CA ILE A 32 22.90 -19.14 -9.10
C ILE A 32 22.45 -18.93 -10.54
N VAL A 33 22.79 -17.80 -11.15
CA VAL A 33 22.41 -17.49 -12.54
C VAL A 33 22.99 -18.52 -13.52
N ALA A 34 24.22 -18.97 -13.31
CA ALA A 34 24.86 -19.99 -14.13
C ALA A 34 24.16 -21.37 -14.08
N LYS A 35 23.36 -21.63 -13.03
CA LYS A 35 22.66 -22.91 -12.81
C LYS A 35 21.18 -22.86 -13.18
N VAL A 36 20.64 -21.67 -13.46
CA VAL A 36 19.24 -21.51 -13.86
C VAL A 36 19.14 -21.71 -15.37
N ALA A 37 18.53 -22.83 -15.77
CA ALA A 37 18.03 -22.98 -17.13
C ALA A 37 16.68 -22.24 -17.24
N LEU A 38 16.48 -21.52 -18.35
CA LEU A 38 15.16 -20.98 -18.66
C LEU A 38 14.19 -22.15 -18.88
N PRO A 39 12.92 -22.03 -18.43
CA PRO A 39 11.92 -23.02 -18.78
C PRO A 39 11.80 -23.12 -20.31
N PRO A 40 11.45 -24.31 -20.84
CA PRO A 40 11.22 -24.46 -22.27
C PRO A 40 10.12 -23.50 -22.71
N GLU A 41 10.17 -23.10 -23.98
CA GLU A 41 9.17 -22.20 -24.53
C GLU A 41 7.77 -22.79 -24.35
N PRO A 42 6.79 -21.96 -23.94
CA PRO A 42 5.43 -22.44 -23.76
C PRO A 42 4.89 -22.96 -25.10
N PRO A 43 4.18 -24.10 -25.10
CA PRO A 43 3.56 -24.61 -26.32
C PRO A 43 2.45 -23.66 -26.79
N GLY A 44 2.50 -23.25 -28.05
CA GLY A 44 1.51 -22.39 -28.69
C GLY A 44 2.12 -21.30 -29.57
N GLU A 45 1.31 -20.75 -30.47
CA GLU A 45 1.70 -19.55 -31.21
C GLU A 45 1.44 -18.31 -30.34
N CYS A 46 2.41 -17.40 -30.30
CA CYS A 46 2.24 -16.13 -29.59
C CYS A 46 1.10 -15.35 -30.28
N GLU A 47 0.11 -14.87 -29.50
CA GLU A 47 -1.01 -14.10 -30.04
C GLU A 47 -0.50 -12.94 -30.90
N THR A 48 -0.84 -12.92 -32.18
CA THR A 48 -0.36 -11.90 -33.10
C THR A 48 -1.12 -10.58 -32.96
N VAL A 49 -2.31 -10.63 -32.36
CA VAL A 49 -3.26 -9.53 -32.22
C VAL A 49 -3.76 -9.47 -30.78
N MET A 50 -3.75 -8.28 -30.18
CA MET A 50 -4.31 -8.05 -28.85
C MET A 50 -5.84 -8.10 -28.88
N ARG A 51 -6.47 -8.23 -27.70
CA ARG A 51 -7.94 -8.11 -27.53
C ARG A 51 -8.53 -6.83 -28.17
N SER A 52 -7.75 -5.75 -28.27
CA SER A 52 -8.14 -4.48 -28.90
C SER A 52 -8.09 -4.46 -30.44
N GLY A 53 -7.66 -5.55 -31.08
CA GLY A 53 -7.51 -5.65 -32.54
C GLY A 53 -6.17 -5.14 -33.09
N ASP A 54 -5.28 -4.64 -32.24
CA ASP A 54 -3.95 -4.17 -32.65
C ASP A 54 -2.93 -5.31 -32.73
N SER A 55 -1.96 -5.23 -33.65
CA SER A 55 -0.85 -6.18 -33.69
C SER A 55 0.03 -6.10 -32.43
N LEU A 56 0.17 -7.22 -31.72
CA LEU A 56 0.99 -7.32 -30.51
C LEU A 56 2.46 -7.04 -30.83
N GLN A 57 2.98 -7.64 -31.90
CA GLN A 57 4.35 -7.47 -32.38
C GLN A 57 4.71 -5.99 -32.60
N THR A 58 3.82 -5.24 -33.25
CA THR A 58 4.02 -3.80 -33.49
C THR A 58 4.10 -3.00 -32.19
N LYS A 59 3.23 -3.29 -31.21
CA LYS A 59 3.26 -2.63 -29.89
C LYS A 59 4.52 -2.99 -29.09
N VAL A 60 4.93 -4.26 -29.09
CA VAL A 60 6.17 -4.72 -28.43
C VAL A 60 7.38 -4.06 -29.06
N LYS A 61 7.45 -4.01 -30.40
CA LYS A 61 8.53 -3.32 -31.13
C LYS A 61 8.60 -1.83 -30.74
N ARG A 62 7.48 -1.12 -30.78
CA ARG A 62 7.41 0.28 -30.35
C ARG A 62 7.85 0.48 -28.90
N TRP A 63 7.41 -0.40 -28.00
CA TRP A 63 7.81 -0.34 -26.58
C TRP A 63 9.32 -0.52 -26.41
N THR A 64 9.92 -1.50 -27.09
CA THR A 64 11.37 -1.74 -27.01
C THR A 64 12.19 -0.59 -27.58
N GLU A 65 11.75 0.04 -28.67
CA GLU A 65 12.35 1.26 -29.23
C GLU A 65 12.30 2.42 -28.22
N LEU A 66 11.16 2.67 -27.57
CA LEU A 66 11.02 3.69 -26.54
C LEU A 66 11.95 3.44 -25.35
N LYS A 67 12.09 2.18 -24.92
CA LYS A 67 12.99 1.79 -23.83
C LYS A 67 14.46 2.00 -24.20
N ARG A 68 14.85 1.66 -25.43
CA ARG A 68 16.20 1.91 -25.97
C ARG A 68 16.52 3.41 -26.08
N ALA A 69 15.53 4.22 -26.45
CA ALA A 69 15.64 5.69 -26.47
C ALA A 69 15.69 6.32 -25.07
N GLY A 70 15.62 5.53 -23.99
CA GLY A 70 15.66 6.02 -22.62
C GLY A 70 14.36 6.67 -22.13
N VAL A 71 13.27 6.56 -22.89
CA VAL A 71 11.97 7.13 -22.51
C VAL A 71 11.39 6.33 -21.34
N ARG A 72 11.22 7.00 -20.21
CA ARG A 72 10.58 6.44 -19.02
C ARG A 72 9.11 6.80 -19.03
N VAL A 73 8.27 5.82 -19.36
CA VAL A 73 6.82 6.02 -19.44
C VAL A 73 6.22 6.44 -18.09
N VAL A 74 6.78 5.99 -16.96
CA VAL A 74 6.37 6.45 -15.62
C VAL A 74 6.58 7.95 -15.44
N ASP A 75 7.72 8.48 -15.87
CA ASP A 75 8.02 9.90 -15.73
C ASP A 75 7.09 10.74 -16.62
N ARG A 76 6.85 10.26 -17.85
CA ARG A 76 5.88 10.88 -18.76
C ARG A 76 4.46 10.84 -18.20
N LEU A 77 4.03 9.72 -17.64
CA LEU A 77 2.71 9.56 -17.03
C LEU A 77 2.52 10.55 -15.86
N ARG A 78 3.52 10.63 -14.96
CA ARG A 78 3.51 11.55 -13.82
C ARG A 78 3.47 13.03 -14.21
N SER A 79 4.00 13.37 -15.39
CA SER A 79 3.96 14.75 -15.90
C SER A 79 2.57 15.19 -16.36
N THR A 80 1.67 14.25 -16.67
CA THR A 80 0.32 14.55 -17.17
C THR A 80 -0.57 15.16 -16.09
N LYS A 81 -1.50 16.03 -16.50
CA LYS A 81 -2.46 16.66 -15.58
C LYS A 81 -3.43 15.65 -14.96
N ALA A 82 -3.84 14.63 -15.73
CA ALA A 82 -4.73 13.58 -15.27
C ALA A 82 -4.14 12.78 -14.10
N PHE A 83 -2.83 12.49 -14.12
CA PHE A 83 -2.17 11.77 -13.02
C PHE A 83 -2.19 12.52 -11.68
N ARG A 84 -2.38 13.85 -11.69
CA ARG A 84 -2.51 14.65 -10.47
C ARG A 84 -3.92 14.63 -9.89
N ASN A 85 -4.90 14.10 -10.64
CA ASN A 85 -6.24 13.89 -10.12
C ASN A 85 -6.22 12.68 -9.17
N PRO A 86 -6.65 12.81 -7.90
CA PRO A 86 -6.80 11.66 -7.00
C PRO A 86 -7.60 10.50 -7.61
N ASP A 87 -8.56 10.78 -8.49
CA ASP A 87 -9.45 9.77 -9.08
C ASP A 87 -8.81 8.99 -10.25
N PHE A 88 -7.62 9.40 -10.72
CA PHE A 88 -6.99 8.76 -11.88
C PHE A 88 -6.69 7.28 -11.64
N LEU A 89 -6.15 6.93 -10.48
CA LEU A 89 -5.81 5.54 -10.18
C LEU A 89 -7.07 4.66 -10.06
N GLU A 90 -8.13 5.18 -9.46
CA GLU A 90 -9.43 4.49 -9.38
C GLU A 90 -9.99 4.19 -10.79
N SER A 91 -9.92 5.17 -11.70
CA SER A 91 -10.35 4.96 -13.10
C SER A 91 -9.55 3.87 -13.81
N VAL A 92 -8.25 3.77 -13.53
CA VAL A 92 -7.36 2.77 -14.14
C VAL A 92 -7.66 1.38 -13.59
N VAL A 93 -7.82 1.27 -12.27
CA VAL A 93 -8.20 0.02 -11.60
C VAL A 93 -9.52 -0.49 -12.17
N SER A 94 -10.54 0.38 -12.26
CA SER A 94 -11.84 0.04 -12.84
C SER A 94 -11.74 -0.36 -14.31
N HIS A 95 -10.96 0.37 -15.12
CA HIS A 95 -10.85 0.09 -16.56
C HIS A 95 -10.17 -1.25 -16.87
N PHE A 96 -9.19 -1.66 -16.07
CA PHE A 96 -8.47 -2.92 -16.24
C PHE A 96 -9.03 -4.06 -15.38
N GLU A 97 -10.15 -3.83 -14.68
CA GLU A 97 -10.80 -4.81 -13.79
C GLU A 97 -9.79 -5.41 -12.79
N ILE A 98 -8.91 -4.55 -12.26
CA ILE A 98 -7.87 -4.97 -11.32
C ILE A 98 -8.50 -5.14 -9.95
N GLU A 99 -8.45 -6.35 -9.42
CA GLU A 99 -8.78 -6.63 -8.03
C GLU A 99 -7.68 -6.04 -7.12
N GLU A 100 -7.99 -4.93 -6.43
CA GLU A 100 -7.01 -4.18 -5.63
C GLU A 100 -6.38 -4.99 -4.50
N ARG A 101 -7.13 -5.96 -3.96
CA ARG A 101 -6.70 -6.83 -2.86
C ARG A 101 -6.30 -8.21 -3.34
N ALA A 102 -6.25 -8.46 -4.66
CA ALA A 102 -5.86 -9.77 -5.16
C ALA A 102 -4.41 -10.10 -4.78
N THR A 103 -4.16 -11.39 -4.68
CA THR A 103 -2.80 -11.91 -4.55
C THR A 103 -2.34 -12.54 -5.86
N MET A 104 -1.04 -12.80 -5.97
CA MET A 104 -0.49 -13.62 -7.06
C MET A 104 -0.69 -15.13 -6.82
N PHE A 105 -1.42 -15.50 -5.77
CA PHE A 105 -1.77 -16.89 -5.49
C PHE A 105 -3.15 -17.19 -6.07
N ALA A 106 -3.35 -18.44 -6.46
CA ALA A 106 -4.67 -18.92 -6.81
C ALA A 106 -5.56 -18.91 -5.56
N LYS A 107 -6.85 -18.61 -5.73
CA LYS A 107 -7.79 -18.41 -4.61
C LYS A 107 -7.97 -19.65 -3.73
N ASP A 108 -7.71 -20.83 -4.29
CA ASP A 108 -7.65 -22.11 -3.57
C ASP A 108 -6.45 -22.19 -2.60
N ALA A 109 -5.33 -21.55 -2.93
CA ALA A 109 -4.15 -21.50 -2.09
C ALA A 109 -4.22 -20.38 -1.04
N PHE A 110 -4.73 -19.20 -1.42
CA PHE A 110 -4.91 -18.08 -0.52
C PHE A 110 -5.93 -17.08 -1.08
N ASP A 111 -7.07 -16.95 -0.41
CA ASP A 111 -8.06 -15.91 -0.69
C ASP A 111 -7.96 -14.77 0.34
N PRO A 112 -7.52 -13.57 -0.07
CA PRO A 112 -7.43 -12.41 0.82
C PRO A 112 -8.79 -11.89 1.32
N SER A 113 -9.91 -12.40 0.79
CA SER A 113 -11.27 -12.00 1.19
C SER A 113 -12.00 -13.05 2.03
N ASP A 114 -11.38 -14.20 2.32
CA ASP A 114 -12.00 -15.32 3.04
C ASP A 114 -11.93 -15.18 4.56
N ASN A 115 -12.23 -13.97 5.05
CA ASN A 115 -12.41 -13.75 6.48
C ASN A 115 -13.78 -14.29 6.90
N ALA A 116 -13.82 -15.01 8.03
CA ALA A 116 -15.08 -15.50 8.56
C ALA A 116 -16.01 -14.32 8.94
N PRO A 117 -17.33 -14.42 8.73
CA PRO A 117 -18.30 -13.38 9.09
C PRO A 117 -18.19 -12.90 10.54
N GLU A 118 -17.74 -13.78 11.44
CA GLU A 118 -17.54 -13.53 12.86
C GLU A 118 -16.31 -12.65 13.16
N ASP A 119 -15.33 -12.62 12.26
CA ASP A 119 -14.10 -11.84 12.39
C ASP A 119 -14.27 -10.39 11.94
N PHE A 120 -15.41 -10.05 11.35
CA PHE A 120 -15.73 -8.68 10.99
C PHE A 120 -16.07 -7.85 12.23
N TYR A 121 -15.72 -6.56 12.15
CA TYR A 121 -15.89 -5.61 13.24
C TYR A 121 -17.30 -5.64 13.86
N ASP A 122 -18.33 -5.70 13.02
CA ASP A 122 -19.73 -5.66 13.49
C ASP A 122 -20.09 -6.89 14.34
N ALA A 123 -19.63 -8.07 13.94
CA ALA A 123 -19.87 -9.32 14.67
C ALA A 123 -19.11 -9.34 16.00
N LEU A 124 -17.84 -8.91 16.00
CA LEU A 124 -17.03 -8.77 17.21
C LEU A 124 -17.63 -7.75 18.19
N ALA A 125 -18.08 -6.60 17.70
CA ALA A 125 -18.72 -5.57 18.52
C ALA A 125 -20.03 -6.07 19.15
N ALA A 126 -20.84 -6.82 18.39
CA ALA A 126 -22.07 -7.43 18.89
C ALA A 126 -21.77 -8.48 19.98
N ALA A 127 -20.78 -9.35 19.76
CA ALA A 127 -20.36 -10.34 20.74
C ALA A 127 -19.84 -9.69 22.03
N GLN A 128 -19.01 -8.65 21.91
CA GLN A 128 -18.49 -7.89 23.05
C GLN A 128 -19.61 -7.21 23.85
N LYS A 129 -20.59 -6.61 23.17
CA LYS A 129 -21.75 -5.99 23.81
C LYS A 129 -22.56 -7.01 24.60
N LYS A 130 -22.87 -8.17 24.00
CA LYS A 130 -23.60 -9.25 24.64
C LYS A 130 -22.88 -9.78 25.89
N GLU A 131 -21.57 -9.97 25.81
CA GLU A 131 -20.77 -10.40 26.96
C GLU A 131 -20.71 -9.32 28.05
N ASN A 132 -20.65 -8.04 27.67
CA ASN A 132 -20.71 -6.93 28.61
C ASN A 132 -22.06 -6.90 29.36
N GLU A 133 -23.17 -7.03 28.64
CA GLU A 133 -24.53 -7.09 29.21
C GLU A 133 -24.69 -8.28 30.16
N ARG A 134 -24.18 -9.46 29.79
CA ARG A 134 -24.17 -10.65 30.66
C ARG A 134 -23.41 -10.37 31.96
N ARG A 135 -22.21 -9.79 31.85
CA ARG A 135 -21.37 -9.47 33.02
C ARG A 135 -22.02 -8.43 33.93
N GLU A 136 -22.69 -7.43 33.37
CA GLU A 136 -23.42 -6.42 34.14
C GLU A 136 -24.66 -7.03 34.83
N ALA A 137 -25.40 -7.93 34.16
CA ALA A 137 -26.51 -8.66 34.77
C ALA A 137 -26.04 -9.59 35.91
N GLU A 138 -24.88 -10.24 35.76
CA GLU A 138 -24.26 -11.06 36.80
C GLU A 138 -23.77 -10.21 37.99
N LYS A 139 -23.18 -9.04 37.74
CA LYS A 139 -22.83 -8.09 38.82
C LYS A 139 -24.06 -7.61 39.56
N LYS A 140 -25.14 -7.27 38.84
CA LYS A 140 -26.40 -6.81 39.42
C LYS A 140 -27.07 -7.90 40.26
N SER A 141 -27.10 -9.14 39.79
CA SER A 141 -27.65 -10.29 40.53
C SER A 141 -26.78 -10.73 41.71
N ARG A 142 -25.46 -10.57 41.64
CA ARG A 142 -24.53 -10.79 42.77
C ARG A 142 -24.55 -9.66 43.81
N GLY A 143 -25.50 -8.73 43.72
CA GLY A 143 -25.67 -7.63 44.67
C GLY A 143 -24.53 -6.61 44.65
N TRP A 144 -23.69 -6.57 43.61
CA TRP A 144 -22.61 -5.60 43.49
C TRP A 144 -23.14 -4.15 43.36
N ALA A 145 -24.32 -3.99 42.77
CA ALA A 145 -24.97 -2.68 42.60
C ALA A 145 -25.34 -2.00 43.93
N ASP A 146 -25.39 -2.73 45.05
CA ASP A 146 -25.81 -2.23 46.36
C ASP A 146 -24.65 -2.15 47.38
N ARG A 147 -23.41 -2.47 46.96
CA ARG A 147 -22.22 -2.23 47.79
C ARG A 147 -21.80 -0.77 47.65
N ASN A 148 -22.44 0.11 48.42
CA ASN A 148 -21.92 1.45 48.68
C ASN A 148 -20.52 1.34 49.29
N VAL A 149 -19.48 1.51 48.46
CA VAL A 149 -18.11 1.70 48.94
C VAL A 149 -18.00 3.15 49.38
N ALA A 150 -18.32 3.41 50.66
CA ALA A 150 -18.13 4.71 51.26
C ALA A 150 -16.62 4.96 51.43
N PHE A 151 -16.06 5.84 50.60
CA PHE A 151 -14.69 6.31 50.76
C PHE A 151 -14.66 7.28 51.95
N VAL A 152 -14.20 6.81 53.12
CA VAL A 152 -13.97 7.67 54.27
C VAL A 152 -12.77 8.56 53.94
N SER A 153 -13.05 9.84 53.69
CA SER A 153 -12.03 10.89 53.69
C SER A 153 -11.54 11.03 55.13
N GLY A 154 -10.35 10.49 55.43
CA GLY A 154 -9.70 10.70 56.71
C GLY A 154 -9.46 12.19 56.93
N GLY A 155 -10.31 12.81 57.75
CA GLY A 155 -10.11 14.17 58.24
C GLY A 155 -8.80 14.22 59.02
N GLY A 156 -7.90 15.11 58.62
CA GLY A 156 -6.72 15.42 59.39
C GLY A 156 -7.14 16.07 60.71
N GLU A 157 -7.12 15.29 61.79
CA GLU A 157 -7.13 15.80 63.14
C GLU A 157 -5.79 16.50 63.42
N THR A 158 -5.97 17.65 64.05
CA THR A 158 -5.00 18.62 64.54
C THR A 158 -3.88 18.01 65.38
N ALA A 159 -2.64 18.45 65.15
CA ALA A 159 -1.58 18.33 66.15
C ALA A 159 -0.77 19.63 66.22
N SER A 160 -0.94 20.28 67.39
CA SER A 160 -0.03 21.17 68.14
C SER A 160 0.61 22.39 67.49
#